data_AF-A0A382K1P9-F1
#
_entry.id   AF-A0A382K1P9-F1
#
_cell.length_a   1.000
_cell.length_b   1.000
_cell.length_c   1.000
_cell.angle_alpha   90.00
_cell.angle_beta   90.00
_cell.angle_gamma   90.00
#
_symmetry.space_group_name_H-M   'P 1'
#
loop_
_entity.id
_entity.type
_entity.pdbx_description
1 polymer ?
#
loop_
_entity_poly.entity_id
_entity_poly.type
_entity_poly.pdbx_seq_one_letter_code
_entity_poly.pdbx_strand_id
1 'polypeptide(L)'
;MDCNKHGALRVPRNPHTLRGLRWQPRIPQEARMTHRSSYLALALVAACQQPPADYAAVFDGSAGRWIDLTHSFSESTIYWPTDTTGFELQELAFGPTEGGWFYASYAFASPEHGGTHLDAPVHFAEGKLTNEQIPLSGLMGPAAVVDVSSRATPDYLLTVEDLTTWEAEHGQLP
;
A
#
# COMPACT_ATOMS: atom_id res chain seq x y z
N MET A 1 -35.01 -1.00 46.14
CA MET A 1 -33.85 -0.77 47.02
C MET A 1 -32.66 -0.66 46.09
N ASP A 2 -32.44 0.55 45.57
CA ASP A 2 -31.50 1.58 46.08
C ASP A 2 -30.15 1.40 45.37
N CYS A 3 -29.91 2.16 44.30
CA CYS A 3 -29.18 3.45 44.29
C CYS A 3 -27.66 3.31 44.32
N ASN A 4 -27.06 3.58 43.15
CA ASN A 4 -26.08 4.64 42.91
C ASN A 4 -24.86 4.71 43.87
N LYS A 5 -23.65 4.65 43.30
CA LYS A 5 -22.56 5.57 43.67
C LYS A 5 -21.49 5.66 42.58
N HIS A 6 -21.35 6.89 42.07
CA HIS A 6 -20.35 7.39 41.14
C HIS A 6 -18.94 7.45 41.73
N GLY A 7 -17.93 7.43 40.84
CA GLY A 7 -16.57 7.89 41.10
C GLY A 7 -15.98 8.56 39.86
N ALA A 8 -16.42 9.79 39.54
CA ALA A 8 -15.79 10.64 38.53
C ALA A 8 -14.68 11.46 39.19
N LEU A 9 -13.44 11.29 38.74
CA LEU A 9 -12.30 12.11 39.17
C LEU A 9 -12.42 13.51 38.52
N ARG A 10 -12.70 14.53 39.34
CA ARG A 10 -12.56 15.94 38.98
C ARG A 10 -11.19 16.45 39.40
N VAL A 11 -10.43 16.98 38.44
CA VAL A 11 -9.19 17.73 38.66
C VAL A 11 -9.54 19.18 39.07
N PRO A 12 -8.81 19.82 39.99
CA PRO A 12 -9.21 21.09 40.58
C PRO A 12 -8.95 22.30 39.67
N ARG A 13 -9.83 23.30 39.77
CA ARG A 13 -9.58 24.69 39.34
C ARG A 13 -8.95 25.47 40.50
N ASN A 14 -7.97 26.33 40.23
CA ASN A 14 -7.93 27.63 40.88
C ASN A 14 -7.25 28.69 39.98
N PRO A 15 -7.72 29.95 39.98
CA PRO A 15 -7.30 31.00 39.06
C PRO A 15 -6.29 31.95 39.71
N HIS A 16 -5.29 32.38 38.94
CA HIS A 16 -4.54 33.59 39.26
C HIS A 16 -4.49 34.53 38.06
N THR A 17 -5.15 35.67 38.27
CA THR A 17 -5.12 36.92 37.53
C THR A 17 -3.73 37.53 37.46
N LEU A 18 -3.21 37.84 36.26
CA LEU A 18 -2.29 38.96 36.04
C LEU A 18 -2.53 39.62 34.67
N ARG A 19 -3.13 40.81 34.74
CA ARG A 19 -2.73 42.06 34.06
C ARG A 19 -2.42 42.03 32.56
N GLY A 20 -3.43 42.48 31.81
CA GLY A 20 -3.36 43.49 30.74
C GLY A 20 -2.03 43.74 30.04
N LEU A 21 -1.89 43.15 28.86
CA LEU A 21 -1.13 43.70 27.75
C LEU A 21 -2.10 43.99 26.61
N ARG A 22 -2.28 45.29 26.34
CA ARG A 22 -3.14 45.82 25.28
C ARG A 22 -2.36 45.71 23.97
N TRP A 23 -2.60 44.64 23.21
CA TRP A 23 -2.10 44.52 21.84
C TRP A 23 -2.82 45.54 20.95
N GLN A 24 -2.09 46.51 20.41
CA GLN A 24 -2.57 47.37 19.32
C GLN A 24 -1.95 46.87 18.02
N PRO A 25 -2.73 46.41 17.02
CA PRO A 25 -2.20 46.13 15.70
C PRO A 25 -1.87 47.46 15.02
N ARG A 26 -0.58 47.68 14.76
CA ARG A 26 -0.12 48.81 13.94
C ARG A 26 -0.33 48.41 12.48
N ILE A 27 -1.45 48.85 11.89
CA ILE A 27 -1.74 48.74 10.46
C ILE A 27 -0.78 49.69 9.71
N PRO A 28 0.13 49.20 8.85
CA PRO A 28 0.86 50.08 7.94
C PRO A 28 -0.06 50.49 6.78
N GLN A 29 0.01 51.77 6.45
CA GLN A 29 -0.76 52.40 5.38
C GLN A 29 -0.46 51.78 4.01
N GLU A 30 -1.51 51.70 3.20
CA GLU A 30 -1.52 51.22 1.83
C GLU A 30 -0.44 51.89 0.96
N ALA A 31 0.51 51.08 0.48
CA ALA A 31 1.28 51.44 -0.70
C ALA A 31 0.46 51.03 -1.93
N ARG A 32 -0.17 52.02 -2.58
CA ARG A 32 -0.77 51.88 -3.92
C ARG A 32 0.34 51.50 -4.91
N MET A 33 0.46 50.23 -5.23
CA MET A 33 1.26 49.77 -6.36
C MET A 33 0.32 49.55 -7.54
N THR A 34 0.51 50.37 -8.56
CA THR A 34 -0.23 50.38 -9.81
C THR A 34 -0.10 49.05 -10.53
N HIS A 35 -1.24 48.49 -10.93
CA HIS A 35 -1.36 47.30 -11.77
C HIS A 35 -0.55 47.47 -13.06
N ARG A 36 0.60 46.78 -13.14
CA ARG A 36 1.18 46.39 -14.42
C ARG A 36 0.77 44.95 -14.68
N SER A 37 -0.27 44.81 -15.51
CA SER A 37 -0.77 43.56 -16.05
C SER A 37 0.34 42.84 -16.83
N SER A 38 1.04 41.92 -16.18
CA SER A 38 1.92 40.95 -16.84
C SER A 38 1.13 39.67 -17.06
N TYR A 39 0.17 39.68 -17.99
CA TYR A 39 -0.44 38.46 -18.52
C TYR A 39 0.44 37.95 -19.66
N LEU A 40 1.45 37.13 -19.38
CA LEU A 40 1.96 36.13 -20.33
C LEU A 40 3.02 35.24 -19.66
N ALA A 41 2.56 34.13 -19.08
CA ALA A 41 3.31 32.88 -19.00
C ALA A 41 2.34 31.80 -18.51
N LEU A 42 1.28 31.54 -19.27
CA LEU A 42 0.59 30.25 -19.17
C LEU A 42 1.49 29.25 -19.90
N ALA A 43 2.59 28.86 -19.23
CA ALA A 43 3.44 27.79 -19.70
C ALA A 43 2.57 26.53 -19.81
N LEU A 44 2.60 25.93 -20.99
CA LEU A 44 1.96 24.67 -21.32
C LEU A 44 2.30 23.60 -20.29
N VAL A 45 1.49 23.45 -19.25
CA VAL A 45 1.38 22.20 -18.49
C VAL A 45 0.41 21.29 -19.25
N ALA A 46 0.67 21.10 -20.53
CA ALA A 46 -0.06 20.18 -21.37
C ALA A 46 0.76 18.89 -21.46
N ALA A 47 0.32 17.91 -20.67
CA ALA A 47 0.48 16.48 -20.91
C ALA A 47 1.88 15.88 -20.82
N CYS A 48 2.39 15.69 -19.60
CA CYS A 48 3.02 14.41 -19.24
C CYS A 48 1.97 13.46 -18.65
N GLN A 49 0.84 13.29 -19.33
CA GLN A 49 0.00 12.12 -19.05
C GLN A 49 0.60 11.01 -19.88
N GLN A 50 1.30 10.08 -19.22
CA GLN A 50 1.62 8.82 -19.88
C GLN A 50 0.32 8.25 -20.42
N PRO A 51 0.28 7.80 -21.68
CA PRO A 51 -0.90 7.15 -22.21
C PRO A 51 -1.27 6.00 -21.27
N PRO A 52 -2.57 5.74 -21.06
CA PRO A 52 -2.98 4.59 -20.27
C PRO A 52 -2.29 3.34 -20.83
N ALA A 53 -1.71 2.54 -19.96
CA ALA A 53 -1.00 1.33 -20.37
C ALA A 53 -1.94 0.44 -21.18
N ASP A 54 -1.52 0.09 -22.41
CA ASP A 54 -2.22 -0.85 -23.25
C ASP A 54 -1.72 -2.27 -22.93
N TYR A 55 -2.58 -3.03 -22.26
CA TYR A 55 -2.30 -4.41 -21.87
C TYR A 55 -2.88 -5.44 -22.86
N ALA A 56 -3.46 -5.03 -23.99
CA ALA A 56 -4.06 -5.97 -24.96
C ALA A 56 -3.04 -7.02 -25.43
N ALA A 57 -1.82 -6.57 -25.67
CA ALA A 57 -0.70 -7.40 -26.09
C ALA A 57 -0.32 -8.48 -25.05
N VAL A 58 -0.63 -8.28 -23.76
CA VAL A 58 -0.41 -9.30 -22.71
C VAL A 58 -1.38 -10.46 -22.87
N PHE A 59 -2.65 -10.16 -23.18
CA PHE A 59 -3.72 -11.16 -23.26
C PHE A 59 -3.78 -11.88 -24.61
N ASP A 60 -3.36 -11.24 -25.69
CA ASP A 60 -3.24 -11.90 -27.01
C ASP A 60 -1.88 -12.60 -27.21
N GLY A 61 -0.96 -12.48 -26.25
CA GLY A 61 0.35 -13.11 -26.25
C GLY A 61 1.40 -12.44 -27.14
N SER A 62 1.10 -11.28 -27.73
CA SER A 62 2.06 -10.54 -28.56
C SER A 62 3.11 -9.75 -27.77
N ALA A 63 2.85 -9.46 -26.48
CA ALA A 63 3.80 -8.79 -25.58
C ALA A 63 4.86 -9.74 -24.98
N GLY A 64 4.65 -11.06 -25.04
CA GLY A 64 5.56 -12.04 -24.45
C GLY A 64 4.86 -13.28 -23.91
N ARG A 65 5.53 -13.99 -23.02
CA ARG A 65 5.01 -15.21 -22.38
C ARG A 65 4.55 -14.93 -20.96
N TRP A 66 3.52 -15.64 -20.53
CA TRP A 66 3.08 -15.66 -19.14
C TRP A 66 4.09 -16.47 -18.31
N ILE A 67 4.52 -15.91 -17.18
CA ILE A 67 5.44 -16.53 -16.24
C ILE A 67 4.73 -16.56 -14.89
N ASP A 68 4.62 -17.75 -14.30
CA ASP A 68 4.11 -17.88 -12.94
C ASP A 68 5.19 -17.51 -11.93
N LEU A 69 4.89 -16.54 -11.07
CA LEU A 69 5.77 -16.05 -9.99
C LEU A 69 5.29 -16.52 -8.60
N THR A 70 4.37 -17.48 -8.56
CA THR A 70 3.70 -17.94 -7.35
C THR A 70 4.35 -19.21 -6.80
N HIS A 71 4.61 -19.25 -5.49
CA HIS A 71 4.94 -20.50 -4.82
C HIS A 71 3.68 -21.33 -4.57
N SER A 72 3.79 -22.66 -4.66
CA SER A 72 2.72 -23.57 -4.22
C SER A 72 2.32 -23.28 -2.77
N PHE A 73 1.03 -23.33 -2.50
CA PHE A 73 0.47 -22.94 -1.22
C PHE A 73 -0.12 -24.16 -0.48
N SER A 74 0.47 -24.51 0.66
CA SER A 74 0.24 -25.78 1.35
C SER A 74 0.75 -25.75 2.81
N GLU A 75 0.71 -26.89 3.51
CA GLU A 75 1.27 -27.04 4.87
C GLU A 75 2.76 -26.70 4.99
N SER A 76 3.51 -26.76 3.88
CA SER A 76 4.93 -26.37 3.86
C SER A 76 5.15 -24.89 3.54
N THR A 77 4.08 -24.10 3.41
CA THR A 77 4.18 -22.66 3.18
C THR A 77 4.87 -21.99 4.35
N ILE A 78 5.80 -21.10 4.04
CA ILE A 78 6.48 -20.29 5.04
C ILE A 78 5.61 -19.08 5.38
N TYR A 79 5.46 -18.84 6.68
CA TYR A 79 4.71 -17.74 7.25
C TYR A 79 5.62 -16.82 8.06
N TRP A 80 5.14 -15.62 8.36
CA TRP A 80 5.82 -14.73 9.30
C TRP A 80 5.95 -15.41 10.68
N PRO A 81 7.10 -15.30 11.39
CA PRO A 81 7.37 -16.12 12.58
C PRO A 81 6.37 -15.98 13.75
N THR A 82 5.58 -14.90 13.80
CA THR A 82 4.58 -14.70 14.86
C THR A 82 3.21 -15.29 14.51
N ASP A 83 3.00 -15.73 13.27
CA ASP A 83 1.76 -16.36 12.84
C ASP A 83 1.82 -17.86 13.15
N THR A 84 1.13 -18.27 14.22
CA THR A 84 1.26 -19.62 14.78
C THR A 84 0.26 -20.64 14.23
N THR A 85 -0.76 -20.21 13.49
CA THR A 85 -1.79 -21.11 12.94
C THR A 85 -1.35 -21.78 11.64
N GLY A 86 -0.59 -21.07 10.79
CA GLY A 86 -0.11 -21.60 9.51
C GLY A 86 -1.24 -21.97 8.53
N PHE A 87 -0.93 -22.86 7.58
CA PHE A 87 -1.88 -23.36 6.59
C PHE A 87 -2.69 -24.53 7.15
N GLU A 88 -4.01 -24.44 7.06
CA GLU A 88 -4.94 -25.51 7.41
C GLU A 88 -5.83 -25.86 6.21
N LEU A 89 -5.90 -27.15 5.88
CA LEU A 89 -6.78 -27.65 4.82
C LEU A 89 -7.60 -28.82 5.36
N GLN A 90 -8.92 -28.66 5.32
CA GLN A 90 -9.87 -29.67 5.73
C GLN A 90 -10.57 -30.23 4.49
N GLU A 91 -10.47 -31.53 4.27
CA GLU A 91 -11.28 -32.21 3.26
C GLU A 91 -12.76 -32.21 3.69
N LEU A 92 -13.63 -31.68 2.82
CA LEU A 92 -15.08 -31.72 3.00
C LEU A 92 -15.72 -32.87 2.23
N ALA A 93 -15.20 -33.15 1.03
CA ALA A 93 -15.58 -34.29 0.21
C ALA A 93 -14.50 -34.59 -0.83
N PHE A 94 -14.23 -35.88 -1.08
CA PHE A 94 -13.38 -36.30 -2.18
C PHE A 94 -13.82 -37.67 -2.72
N GLY A 95 -14.42 -37.69 -3.90
CA GLY A 95 -14.78 -38.96 -4.55
C GLY A 95 -16.05 -38.92 -5.39
N PRO A 96 -16.46 -40.09 -5.92
CA PRO A 96 -17.72 -40.23 -6.65
C PRO A 96 -18.92 -39.99 -5.72
N THR A 97 -19.90 -39.24 -6.21
CA THR A 97 -21.16 -38.97 -5.51
C THR A 97 -22.26 -39.91 -5.97
N GLU A 98 -23.32 -40.04 -5.19
CA GLU A 98 -24.52 -40.81 -5.56
C GLU A 98 -25.18 -40.29 -6.84
N GLY A 99 -24.98 -39.00 -7.17
CA GLY A 99 -25.47 -38.37 -8.39
C GLY A 99 -24.71 -38.76 -9.67
N GLY A 100 -23.62 -39.54 -9.54
CA GLY A 100 -22.87 -40.07 -10.68
C GLY A 100 -21.72 -39.20 -11.17
N TRP A 101 -21.35 -38.12 -10.45
CA TRP A 101 -20.17 -37.30 -10.75
C TRP A 101 -19.12 -37.36 -9.63
N PHE A 102 -17.87 -37.06 -9.97
CA PHE A 102 -16.79 -36.89 -9.00
C PHE A 102 -16.86 -35.50 -8.36
N TYR A 103 -16.69 -35.42 -7.04
CA TYR A 103 -16.74 -34.18 -6.28
C TYR A 103 -15.52 -34.09 -5.35
N ALA A 104 -14.80 -32.97 -5.44
CA ALA A 104 -13.68 -32.64 -4.56
C ALA A 104 -13.91 -31.24 -3.99
N SER A 105 -13.91 -31.13 -2.66
CA SER A 105 -14.12 -29.88 -1.94
C SER A 105 -13.34 -29.88 -0.64
N TYR A 106 -12.73 -28.74 -0.34
CA TYR A 106 -11.92 -28.51 0.84
C TYR A 106 -12.29 -27.16 1.45
N ALA A 107 -12.29 -27.08 2.78
CA ALA A 107 -12.23 -25.82 3.52
C ALA A 107 -10.76 -25.50 3.81
N PHE A 108 -10.44 -24.22 3.82
CA PHE A 108 -9.07 -23.73 3.96
C PHE A 108 -9.04 -22.55 4.94
N ALA A 109 -8.02 -22.49 5.78
CA ALA A 109 -7.73 -21.36 6.67
C ALA A 109 -6.22 -21.06 6.68
N SER A 110 -5.86 -19.78 6.81
CA SER A 110 -4.47 -19.31 6.85
C SER A 110 -4.38 -17.87 7.34
N PRO A 111 -3.25 -17.49 7.97
CA PRO A 111 -2.82 -16.09 8.05
C PRO A 111 -2.71 -15.44 6.66
N GLU A 112 -2.83 -14.11 6.61
CA GLU A 112 -2.75 -13.33 5.37
C GLU A 112 -1.32 -13.28 4.79
N HIS A 113 -0.29 -13.30 5.66
CA HIS A 113 1.11 -13.09 5.29
C HIS A 113 1.89 -14.41 5.14
N GLY A 114 1.41 -15.26 4.24
CA GLY A 114 2.03 -16.56 3.93
C GLY A 114 2.38 -16.72 2.46
N GLY A 115 3.55 -17.28 2.15
CA GLY A 115 3.97 -17.53 0.77
C GLY A 115 3.99 -16.28 -0.11
N THR A 116 3.62 -16.42 -1.39
CA THR A 116 3.43 -15.28 -2.30
C THR A 116 2.11 -14.58 -1.97
N HIS A 117 2.17 -13.36 -1.42
CA HIS A 117 1.00 -12.61 -0.94
C HIS A 117 1.08 -11.11 -1.30
N LEU A 118 0.05 -10.36 -0.91
CA LEU A 118 -0.07 -8.91 -1.10
C LEU A 118 -0.18 -8.21 0.26
N ASP A 119 0.67 -7.21 0.48
CA ASP A 119 0.56 -6.32 1.63
C ASP A 119 -0.21 -5.03 1.26
N ALA A 120 -1.40 -4.88 1.83
CA ALA A 120 -2.16 -3.64 1.68
C ALA A 120 -1.54 -2.49 2.50
N PRO A 121 -1.72 -1.21 2.11
CA PRO A 121 -1.25 -0.06 2.89
C PRO A 121 -1.66 -0.06 4.37
N VAL A 122 -2.85 -0.59 4.68
CA VAL A 122 -3.33 -0.70 6.07
C VAL A 122 -2.41 -1.56 6.96
N HIS A 123 -1.61 -2.46 6.38
CA HIS A 123 -0.72 -3.37 7.09
C HIS A 123 0.23 -2.65 8.07
N PHE A 124 0.67 -1.42 7.71
CA PHE A 124 1.48 -0.58 8.59
C PHE A 124 0.98 0.87 8.77
N ALA A 125 -0.13 1.25 8.10
CA ALA A 125 -0.65 2.61 8.18
C ALA A 125 -2.15 2.63 8.49
N GLU A 126 -2.50 3.02 9.72
CA GLU A 126 -3.88 3.09 10.20
C GLU A 126 -4.77 3.96 9.28
N GLY A 127 -5.97 3.45 8.98
CA GLY A 127 -6.95 4.14 8.14
C GLY A 127 -6.58 4.23 6.66
N LYS A 128 -5.58 3.47 6.19
CA LYS A 128 -5.28 3.32 4.76
C LYS A 128 -6.05 2.17 4.13
N LEU A 129 -5.85 1.98 2.83
CA LEU A 129 -6.56 1.01 2.02
C LEU A 129 -6.35 -0.41 2.55
N THR A 130 -7.44 -1.14 2.72
CA THR A 130 -7.49 -2.61 2.82
C THR A 130 -7.37 -3.23 1.42
N ASN A 131 -7.14 -4.54 1.33
CA ASN A 131 -6.93 -5.25 0.06
C ASN A 131 -8.05 -4.99 -0.97
N GLU A 132 -9.32 -5.05 -0.54
CA GLU A 132 -10.49 -4.84 -1.38
C GLU A 132 -10.70 -3.38 -1.81
N GLN A 133 -9.98 -2.44 -1.20
CA GLN A 133 -10.03 -1.01 -1.53
C GLN A 133 -8.93 -0.58 -2.51
N ILE A 134 -7.96 -1.44 -2.79
CA ILE A 134 -6.89 -1.13 -3.76
C ILE A 134 -7.51 -1.11 -5.17
N PRO A 135 -7.38 -0.02 -5.93
CA PRO A 135 -7.88 0.02 -7.30
C PRO A 135 -7.12 -0.97 -8.17
N LEU A 136 -7.81 -1.64 -9.10
CA LEU A 136 -7.18 -2.61 -10.02
C LEU A 136 -6.01 -2.02 -10.80
N SER A 137 -6.05 -0.72 -11.12
CA SER A 137 -4.94 -0.02 -11.79
C SER A 137 -3.65 0.04 -10.95
N GLY A 138 -3.73 -0.15 -9.63
CA GLY A 138 -2.58 -0.28 -8.73
C GLY A 138 -2.07 -1.71 -8.58
N LEU A 139 -2.76 -2.70 -9.15
CA LEU A 139 -2.37 -4.12 -9.11
C LEU A 139 -1.79 -4.61 -10.45
N MET A 140 -1.69 -3.73 -11.44
CA MET A 140 -1.17 -4.03 -12.77
C MET A 140 -0.28 -2.89 -13.23
N GLY A 141 0.91 -3.22 -13.73
CA GLY A 141 1.86 -2.24 -14.21
C GLY A 141 3.14 -2.88 -14.74
N PRO A 142 3.99 -2.09 -15.41
CA PRO A 142 5.35 -2.50 -15.68
C PRO A 142 6.10 -2.79 -14.36
N ALA A 143 7.05 -3.71 -14.42
CA ALA A 143 7.94 -4.02 -13.31
C ALA A 143 9.39 -4.05 -13.80
N ALA A 144 10.32 -3.57 -12.98
CA ALA A 144 11.75 -3.68 -13.20
C ALA A 144 12.30 -4.87 -12.42
N VAL A 145 13.23 -5.62 -13.02
CA VAL A 145 13.95 -6.72 -12.36
C VAL A 145 15.40 -6.31 -12.15
N VAL A 146 15.74 -5.97 -10.91
CA VAL A 146 17.11 -5.64 -10.49
C VAL A 146 17.78 -6.90 -9.96
N ASP A 147 18.62 -7.52 -10.78
CA ASP A 147 19.29 -8.77 -10.41
C ASP A 147 20.52 -8.52 -9.53
N VAL A 148 20.44 -8.96 -8.27
CA VAL A 148 21.54 -8.94 -7.29
C VAL A 148 21.97 -10.34 -6.86
N SER A 149 21.50 -11.38 -7.55
CA SER A 149 21.66 -12.78 -7.15
C SER A 149 23.12 -13.21 -6.95
N SER A 150 24.05 -12.69 -7.75
CA SER A 150 25.48 -12.97 -7.65
C SER A 150 26.18 -12.37 -6.41
N ARG A 151 25.55 -11.38 -5.77
CA ARG A 151 26.08 -10.66 -4.60
C ARG A 151 25.24 -10.89 -3.33
N ALA A 152 24.10 -11.57 -3.46
CA ALA A 152 23.17 -11.79 -2.38
C ALA A 152 23.80 -12.61 -1.23
N THR A 153 23.71 -12.06 -0.02
CA THR A 153 23.99 -12.73 1.26
C THR A 153 22.75 -12.55 2.16
N PRO A 154 22.62 -13.30 3.28
CA PRO A 154 21.44 -13.18 4.16
C PRO A 154 21.16 -11.75 4.65
N ASP A 155 22.20 -10.92 4.76
CA ASP A 155 22.12 -9.54 5.22
C ASP A 155 22.41 -8.51 4.12
N TYR A 156 22.36 -8.91 2.84
CA TYR A 156 22.58 -7.98 1.73
C TYR A 156 21.48 -6.91 1.70
N LEU A 157 21.88 -5.64 1.65
CA LEU A 157 20.97 -4.52 1.53
C LEU A 157 21.08 -3.92 0.14
N LEU A 158 19.94 -3.85 -0.57
CA LEU A 158 19.85 -3.16 -1.85
C LEU A 158 20.27 -1.69 -1.66
N THR A 159 21.18 -1.23 -2.51
CA THR A 159 21.74 0.12 -2.42
C THR A 159 21.16 1.04 -3.49
N VAL A 160 21.31 2.35 -3.27
CA VAL A 160 21.01 3.34 -4.32
C VAL A 160 21.89 3.12 -5.55
N GLU A 161 23.16 2.72 -5.36
CA GLU A 161 24.08 2.45 -6.46
C GLU A 161 23.60 1.30 -7.36
N ASP A 162 23.03 0.24 -6.77
CA ASP A 162 22.42 -0.88 -7.52
C ASP A 162 21.32 -0.37 -8.46
N LEU A 163 20.45 0.50 -7.94
CA LEU A 163 19.34 1.06 -8.72
C LEU A 163 19.85 2.00 -9.81
N THR A 164 20.77 2.93 -9.49
CA THR A 164 21.28 3.88 -10.48
C THR A 164 22.12 3.21 -11.56
N THR A 165 22.82 2.12 -11.24
CA THR A 165 23.55 1.31 -12.22
C THR A 165 22.58 0.59 -13.14
N TRP A 166 21.53 -0.02 -12.57
CA TRP A 166 20.46 -0.63 -13.35
C TRP A 166 19.80 0.40 -14.28
N GLU A 167 19.50 1.61 -13.79
CA GLU A 167 18.89 2.68 -14.60
C GLU A 167 19.81 3.20 -15.71
N ALA A 168 21.12 3.26 -15.47
CA ALA A 168 22.09 3.63 -16.50
C ALA A 168 22.13 2.62 -17.66
N GLU A 169 21.84 1.35 -17.38
CA GLU A 169 21.82 0.26 -18.36
C GLU A 169 20.46 0.07 -19.03
N HIS A 170 19.35 0.25 -18.30
CA HIS A 170 18.00 -0.12 -18.73
C HIS A 170 17.05 1.07 -18.95
N GLY A 171 17.45 2.28 -18.55
CA GLY A 171 16.60 3.48 -18.52
C GLY A 171 15.99 3.72 -17.14
N GLN A 172 15.28 4.85 -16.97
CA GLN A 172 14.62 5.18 -15.70
C GLN A 172 13.65 4.09 -15.27
N LEU A 173 13.60 3.81 -13.96
CA LEU A 173 12.58 2.93 -13.39
C LEU A 173 11.18 3.46 -13.72
N PRO A 174 10.23 2.57 -14.08
CA PRO A 174 8.89 2.95 -14.53
C PRO A 174 7.99 3.49 -13.41
#